data_AF-A0A1B3SMT9-F1
#
_entry.id   AF-A0A1B3SMT9-F1
#
_cell.length_a   1.000
_cell.length_b   1.000
_cell.length_c   1.000
_cell.angle_alpha   90.00
_cell.angle_beta   90.00
_cell.angle_gamma   90.00
#
_symmetry.space_group_name_H-M   'P 1'
#
loop_
_entity.id
_entity.type
_entity.pdbx_description
1 polymer ?
#
loop_
_entity_poly.entity_id
_entity_poly.type
_entity_poly.pdbx_seq_one_letter_code
_entity_poly.pdbx_strand_id
1 'polypeptide(L)' 'LLGFVDGTENPEDDEAVDAALVGDDDPDFAGGSYVIVEVPHDLDSWNSLSVEEQERAVGRTKLDDIELDDETKPSNSHVA' A
#
# COMPACT_ATOMS: atom_id res chain seq x y z
N LEU A 1 7.78 -6.77 7.54
CA LEU A 1 7.24 -7.03 8.90
C LEU A 1 6.05 -8.00 8.87
N LEU A 2 5.08 -7.82 7.96
CA LEU A 2 3.93 -8.73 7.75
C LEU A 2 4.17 -9.84 6.72
N GLY A 3 5.22 -9.71 5.90
CA GLY A 3 5.67 -10.73 4.95
C GLY A 3 5.07 -10.63 3.56
N PHE A 4 4.54 -9.46 3.18
CA PHE A 4 4.11 -9.10 1.84
C PHE A 4 5.11 -8.13 1.21
N VAL A 5 5.14 -8.08 -0.12
CA VAL A 5 5.77 -6.98 -0.86
C VAL A 5 4.97 -5.70 -0.59
N ASP A 6 5.66 -4.58 -0.48
CA ASP A 6 5.07 -3.28 -0.15
C ASP A 6 5.61 -2.22 -1.13
N GLY A 7 4.71 -1.39 -1.65
CA GLY A 7 4.99 -0.39 -2.67
C GLY A 7 4.84 -0.83 -4.13
N THR A 8 4.21 -1.98 -4.40
CA THR A 8 4.01 -2.48 -5.79
C THR A 8 3.22 -1.52 -6.66
N GLU A 9 2.23 -0.82 -6.08
CA GLU A 9 1.38 0.16 -6.78
C GLU A 9 1.89 1.60 -6.58
N ASN A 10 3.14 1.79 -6.14
CA ASN A 10 3.68 3.14 -6.07
C ASN A 10 3.86 3.70 -7.49
N PRO A 11 3.51 4.97 -7.73
CA PRO A 11 3.81 5.61 -8.99
C PRO A 11 5.33 5.68 -9.21
N GLU A 12 5.75 5.59 -10.47
CA GLU A 12 7.15 5.63 -10.89
C GLU A 12 7.40 6.80 -11.84
N ASP A 13 8.68 7.15 -12.03
CA ASP A 13 9.14 8.20 -12.95
C ASP A 13 8.34 9.51 -12.80
N ASP A 14 7.78 10.03 -13.90
CA ASP A 14 7.04 11.30 -13.91
C ASP A 14 5.74 11.21 -13.10
N GLU A 15 5.10 10.04 -13.03
CA GLU A 15 3.90 9.84 -12.20
C GLU A 15 4.23 9.99 -10.71
N ALA A 16 5.44 9.59 -10.29
CA ALA A 16 5.89 9.77 -8.91
C ALA A 16 6.07 11.26 -8.58
N VAL A 17 6.59 12.04 -9.53
CA VAL A 17 6.76 13.49 -9.38
C VAL A 17 5.39 14.16 -9.25
N ASP A 18 4.47 13.81 -10.15
CA ASP A 18 3.11 14.36 -10.17
C ASP A 18 2.33 14.00 -8.90
N ALA A 19 2.54 12.80 -8.35
CA ALA A 19 1.84 12.35 -7.13
C ALA A 19 2.41 12.95 -5.85
N ALA A 20 3.73 13.17 -5.77
CA ALA A 20 4.40 13.49 -4.51
C ALA A 20 4.71 14.98 -4.32
N LEU A 21 4.82 15.77 -5.40
CA LEU A 21 5.24 17.16 -5.32
C LEU A 21 4.07 18.14 -5.42
N VAL A 22 4.16 19.22 -4.65
CA VAL A 22 3.25 20.37 -4.79
C VAL A 22 3.48 21.01 -6.16
N GLY A 23 2.41 21.10 -6.95
CA GLY A 23 2.41 21.71 -8.29
C GLY A 23 2.04 23.19 -8.28
N ASP A 24 1.66 23.71 -9.44
CA ASP A 24 1.38 25.13 -9.66
C ASP A 24 0.11 25.65 -8.96
N ASP A 25 -0.70 24.75 -8.39
CA ASP A 25 -1.87 25.12 -7.58
C ASP A 25 -1.48 25.79 -6.25
N ASP A 26 -0.21 25.62 -5.80
CA ASP A 26 0.37 26.34 -4.65
C ASP A 26 1.83 26.77 -4.95
N PRO A 27 2.01 27.83 -5.75
CA PRO A 27 3.30 28.16 -6.37
C PRO A 27 4.38 28.58 -5.37
N ASP A 28 3.98 29.05 -4.18
CA ASP A 28 4.92 29.42 -3.11
C ASP A 28 5.63 28.20 -2.51
N PHE A 29 5.04 27.00 -2.67
CA PHE A 29 5.54 25.73 -2.14
C PHE A 29 5.85 24.71 -3.25
N ALA A 30 5.87 25.13 -4.52
CA ALA A 30 6.13 24.26 -5.65
C ALA A 30 7.44 23.47 -5.48
N GLY A 31 7.36 22.15 -5.72
CA GLY A 31 8.46 21.20 -5.49
C GLY A 31 8.64 20.75 -4.04
N GLY A 32 7.84 21.26 -3.10
CA GLY A 32 7.69 20.73 -1.74
C GLY A 32 6.85 19.45 -1.71
N SER A 33 6.73 18.82 -0.53
CA SER A 33 5.92 17.61 -0.34
C SER A 33 5.40 17.51 1.09
N TYR A 34 4.29 16.78 1.26
CA TYR A 34 3.71 16.48 2.56
C TYR A 34 4.03 15.03 2.94
N VAL A 35 4.61 14.84 4.13
CA VAL A 35 5.03 13.51 4.62
C VAL A 35 4.31 13.14 5.90
N ILE A 36 3.82 11.90 5.97
CA ILE A 36 3.19 11.30 7.15
C ILE A 36 3.99 10.07 7.54
N VAL A 37 4.22 9.87 8.84
CA VAL A 37 5.02 8.75 9.37
C VAL A 37 4.29 8.12 10.56
N GLU A 38 4.06 6.81 10.51
CA GLU A 38 3.46 6.01 11.59
C GLU A 38 4.05 4.60 11.62
N VAL A 39 4.30 4.00 12.81
CA VAL A 39 4.40 2.52 12.98
C VAL A 39 4.22 2.09 14.46
N PRO A 40 3.25 1.21 14.78
CA PRO A 40 3.60 -0.13 15.31
C PRO A 40 2.70 -1.26 14.75
N HIS A 41 3.21 -2.51 14.76
CA HIS A 41 2.46 -3.71 14.36
C HIS A 41 2.44 -4.76 15.47
N ASP A 42 1.31 -5.43 15.68
CA ASP A 42 1.21 -6.66 16.48
C ASP A 42 1.48 -7.88 15.60
N LEU A 43 2.73 -8.34 15.60
CA LEU A 43 3.17 -9.46 14.77
C LEU A 43 2.71 -10.81 15.30
N ASP A 44 2.43 -10.94 16.60
CA ASP A 44 2.00 -12.20 17.18
C ASP A 44 0.57 -12.50 16.73
N SER A 45 -0.32 -11.49 16.84
CA SER A 45 -1.68 -11.58 16.31
C SER A 45 -1.68 -11.84 14.80
N TRP A 46 -0.84 -11.12 14.04
CA TRP A 46 -0.75 -11.30 12.60
C TRP A 46 -0.30 -12.71 12.19
N ASN A 47 0.76 -13.23 12.80
CA ASN A 47 1.32 -14.54 12.47
C ASN A 47 0.44 -15.71 12.94
N SER A 48 -0.60 -15.44 13.75
CA SER A 48 -1.59 -16.44 14.14
C SER A 48 -2.63 -16.74 13.05
N LEU A 49 -2.78 -15.83 12.06
CA LEU A 49 -3.69 -15.99 10.92
C LEU A 49 -3.13 -16.96 9.88
N SER A 50 -4.03 -17.63 9.14
CA SER A 50 -3.63 -18.41 7.96
C SER A 50 -3.11 -17.51 6.85
N VAL A 51 -2.34 -18.06 5.90
CA VAL A 51 -1.86 -17.28 4.75
C VAL A 51 -3.04 -16.72 3.94
N GLU A 52 -4.08 -17.52 3.73
CA GLU A 52 -5.28 -17.11 2.98
C GLU A 52 -6.10 -16.04 3.71
N GLU A 53 -6.04 -15.99 5.04
CA GLU A 53 -6.65 -14.90 5.83
C GLU A 53 -5.84 -13.61 5.70
N GLN A 54 -4.51 -13.72 5.73
CA GLN A 54 -3.61 -12.57 5.52
C GLN A 54 -3.73 -12.02 4.09
N GLU A 55 -3.79 -12.88 3.08
CA GLU A 55 -3.97 -12.50 1.67
C GLU A 55 -5.32 -11.80 1.44
N ARG A 56 -6.39 -12.24 2.12
CA ARG A 56 -7.68 -11.53 2.11
C ARG A 56 -7.63 -10.18 2.81
N ALA A 57 -6.85 -10.05 3.89
CA ALA A 57 -6.69 -8.78 4.58
C ALA A 57 -5.88 -7.78 3.75
N VAL A 58 -4.85 -8.23 3.03
CA VAL A 58 -4.02 -7.38 2.17
C VAL A 58 -4.70 -7.11 0.82
N GLY A 59 -5.27 -8.14 0.19
CA GLY A 59 -5.84 -8.08 -1.17
C GLY A 59 -4.90 -8.61 -2.26
N ARG A 60 -3.79 -9.24 -1.89
CA ARG A 60 -2.78 -9.81 -2.81
C ARG A 60 -2.32 -11.18 -2.32
N THR A 61 -1.73 -12.01 -3.19
CA THR A 61 -1.05 -13.24 -2.79
C THR A 61 0.27 -12.92 -2.10
N LYS A 62 0.63 -13.69 -1.07
CA LYS A 62 1.71 -13.31 -0.16
C LYS A 62 3.11 -13.45 -0.77
N LEU A 63 3.33 -14.53 -1.51
CA LEU A 63 4.65 -14.84 -2.08
C LEU A 63 4.85 -14.20 -3.45
N ASP A 64 3.85 -14.34 -4.32
CA ASP A 64 3.94 -13.94 -5.72
C ASP A 64 3.49 -12.49 -5.97
N ASP A 65 2.94 -11.84 -4.94
CA ASP A 65 2.48 -10.44 -4.98
C ASP A 65 1.48 -10.17 -6.10
N ILE A 66 0.55 -11.10 -6.32
CA ILE A 66 -0.48 -11.00 -7.35
C ILE A 66 -1.74 -10.45 -6.71
N GLU A 67 -2.30 -9.37 -7.27
CA GLU A 67 -3.59 -8.82 -6.82
C GLU A 67 -4.73 -9.83 -6.99
N LEU A 68 -5.60 -9.92 -5.97
CA LEU A 68 -6.76 -10.81 -6.03
C LEU A 68 -7.79 -10.28 -7.03
N ASP A 69 -8.51 -11.20 -7.70
CA ASP A 69 -9.59 -10.83 -8.61
C ASP A 69 -10.70 -10.06 -7.88
N ASP A 70 -11.33 -9.08 -8.53
CA ASP A 70 -12.39 -8.24 -7.95
C ASP A 70 -13.59 -9.04 -7.38
N GLU A 71 -13.87 -10.22 -7.94
CA GLU A 71 -14.94 -11.12 -7.45
C GLU A 71 -14.58 -11.79 -6.11
N THR A 72 -13.28 -11.90 -5.80
CA THR A 72 -12.74 -12.62 -4.63
C THR A 72 -12.11 -11.71 -3.58
N LYS A 73 -11.69 -10.52 -3.99
CA LYS A 73 -11.08 -9.48 -3.16
C LYS A 73 -12.13 -8.92 -2.18
N PRO A 74 -11.92 -9.05 -0.86
CA PRO A 74 -12.83 -8.47 0.11
C PRO A 74 -12.85 -6.94 -0.01
N SER A 75 -14.04 -6.34 0.09
CA SER A 75 -14.22 -4.88 0.03
C SER A 75 -13.61 -4.12 1.22
N ASN A 76 -13.10 -4.83 2.22
CA ASN A 76 -12.40 -4.29 3.39
C ASN A 76 -10.93 -4.72 3.42
N SER A 77 -10.40 -5.25 2.32
CA SER A 77 -8.96 -5.46 2.16
C SER A 77 -8.25 -4.11 2.08
N HIS A 78 -6.96 -4.11 2.36
CA HIS A 78 -6.15 -2.88 2.30
C HIS A 78 -6.10 -2.26 0.90
N VAL A 79 -6.18 -3.09 -0.16
CA VAL A 79 -6.11 -2.69 -1.57
C VAL A 79 -7.47 -2.26 -2.16
N ALA A 80 -8.60 -2.61 -1.52
CA ALA A 80 -9.95 -2.38 -2.04
C ALA A 80 -10.42 -0.91 -2.03
#